data_AF-A0A6N9HCS9-F1
#
_entry.id   AF-A0A6N9HCS9-F1
#
_cell.length_a   1.000
_cell.length_b   1.000
_cell.length_c   1.000
_cell.angle_alpha   90.00
_cell.angle_beta   90.00
_cell.angle_gamma   90.00
#
_symmetry.space_group_name_H-M   'P 1'
#
loop_
_entity.id
_entity.type
_entity.pdbx_description
1 polymer ?
#
loop_
_entity_poly.entity_id
_entity_poly.type
_entity_poly.pdbx_seq_one_letter_code
_entity_poly.pdbx_strand_id
1 'polypeptide(L)'
;MEKRTVADIVGPWVDPGFESSLIDRCRDNWSVPVGEISNYVLAAFIRQQIALDLVVPEAQRRIASGYTDETEVLDDELALAIGGILPCDQPR
;
A
#
# COMPACT_ATOMS: atom_id res chain seq x y z
N MET A 1 0.96 -9.08 -12.97
CA MET A 1 1.62 -8.08 -12.12
C MET A 1 1.29 -6.72 -12.72
N GLU A 2 0.62 -5.87 -11.95
CA GLU A 2 0.17 -4.54 -12.40
C GLU A 2 1.35 -3.63 -12.72
N LYS A 3 1.28 -2.89 -13.84
CA LYS A 3 2.40 -2.06 -14.34
C LYS A 3 2.18 -0.57 -14.15
N ARG A 4 0.94 -0.15 -13.91
CA ARG A 4 0.62 1.25 -13.61
C ARG A 4 1.10 1.61 -12.21
N THR A 5 1.38 2.88 -12.03
CA THR A 5 1.80 3.51 -10.78
C THR A 5 0.63 4.24 -10.13
N VAL A 6 0.79 4.65 -8.87
CA VAL A 6 -0.18 5.56 -8.23
C VAL A 6 -0.23 6.89 -8.97
N ALA A 7 0.94 7.39 -9.43
CA ALA A 7 1.04 8.63 -10.19
C ALA A 7 0.20 8.63 -11.48
N ASP A 8 0.04 7.47 -12.14
CA ASP A 8 -0.78 7.34 -13.36
C ASP A 8 -2.29 7.53 -13.08
N ILE A 9 -2.73 7.33 -11.83
CA ILE A 9 -4.14 7.41 -11.42
C ILE A 9 -4.43 8.74 -10.72
N VAL A 10 -3.57 9.13 -9.77
CA VAL A 10 -3.79 10.29 -8.88
C VAL A 10 -3.10 11.54 -9.41
N GLY A 11 -2.11 11.39 -10.30
CA GLY A 11 -1.25 12.47 -10.76
C GLY A 11 0.07 12.55 -9.98
N PRO A 12 0.91 13.56 -10.29
CA PRO A 12 2.22 13.71 -9.64
C PRO A 12 2.08 13.95 -8.14
N TRP A 13 3.11 13.55 -7.38
CA TRP A 13 3.16 13.80 -5.94
C TRP A 13 3.08 15.30 -5.65
N VAL A 14 2.24 15.67 -4.67
CA VAL A 14 2.15 17.04 -4.14
C VAL A 14 2.63 17.01 -2.71
N ASP A 15 3.61 17.86 -2.39
CA ASP A 15 4.18 17.95 -1.05
C ASP A 15 3.12 18.41 -0.03
N PRO A 16 2.82 17.62 1.03
CA PRO A 16 1.84 17.97 2.05
C PRO A 16 2.33 19.06 3.03
N GLY A 17 3.60 19.49 2.97
CA GLY A 17 4.14 20.57 3.81
C GLY A 17 4.54 20.14 5.23
N PHE A 18 4.60 18.84 5.49
CA PHE A 18 5.13 18.26 6.72
C PHE A 18 5.78 16.90 6.45
N GLU A 19 6.71 16.49 7.31
CA GLU A 19 7.43 15.23 7.16
C GLU A 19 6.89 14.17 8.11
N SER A 20 6.73 12.95 7.60
CA SER A 20 6.45 11.76 8.40
C SER A 20 6.91 10.52 7.65
N SER A 21 7.24 9.46 8.38
CA SER A 21 7.65 8.19 7.76
C SER A 21 6.57 7.56 6.86
N LEU A 22 5.29 7.88 7.10
CA LEU A 22 4.18 7.47 6.24
C LEU A 22 4.21 8.24 4.91
N ILE A 23 4.46 9.56 4.98
CA ILE A 23 4.58 10.43 3.81
C ILE A 23 5.79 10.00 2.96
N ASP A 24 6.94 9.79 3.59
CA ASP A 24 8.15 9.35 2.90
C ASP A 24 7.89 8.04 2.16
N ARG A 25 7.27 7.06 2.83
CA ARG A 25 6.90 5.78 2.21
C ARG A 25 5.98 5.94 1.00
N CYS A 26 4.96 6.80 1.10
CA CYS A 26 4.05 7.02 0.00
C CYS A 26 4.74 7.70 -1.18
N ARG A 27 5.56 8.73 -0.90
CA ARG A 27 6.33 9.48 -1.90
C ARG A 27 7.32 8.58 -2.62
N ASP A 28 8.09 7.79 -1.89
CA ASP A 28 9.16 6.95 -2.43
C ASP A 28 8.62 5.83 -3.34
N ASN A 29 7.34 5.46 -3.18
CA ASN A 29 6.68 4.43 -3.98
C ASN A 29 5.64 4.98 -4.96
N TRP A 30 5.47 6.31 -5.03
CA TRP A 30 4.39 6.95 -5.80
C TRP A 30 4.43 6.64 -7.30
N SER A 31 5.66 6.58 -7.83
CA SER A 31 5.96 6.36 -9.25
C SER A 31 6.53 4.96 -9.52
N VAL A 32 6.42 4.04 -8.56
CA VAL A 32 6.84 2.64 -8.73
C VAL A 32 5.63 1.84 -9.23
N PRO A 33 5.79 0.92 -10.20
CA PRO A 33 4.71 0.04 -10.62
C PRO A 33 4.09 -0.69 -9.44
N VAL A 34 2.75 -0.72 -9.33
CA VAL A 34 2.05 -1.33 -8.19
C VAL A 34 2.33 -2.83 -8.05
N GLY A 35 2.70 -3.50 -9.14
CA GLY A 35 3.17 -4.87 -9.09
C GLY A 35 4.55 -5.08 -8.44
N GLU A 36 5.36 -4.03 -8.32
CA GLU A 36 6.74 -4.06 -7.82
C GLU A 36 6.89 -3.52 -6.40
N ILE A 37 5.90 -2.76 -5.89
CA ILE A 37 5.92 -2.30 -4.50
C ILE A 37 5.67 -3.44 -3.53
N SER A 38 6.11 -3.30 -2.28
CA SER A 38 5.95 -4.36 -1.28
C SER A 38 4.52 -4.45 -0.73
N ASN A 39 4.16 -5.57 -0.10
CA ASN A 39 2.89 -5.77 0.60
C ASN A 39 2.72 -4.71 1.70
N TYR A 40 3.79 -4.35 2.40
CA TYR A 40 3.77 -3.26 3.39
C TYR A 40 3.35 -1.91 2.78
N VAL A 41 3.92 -1.55 1.64
CA VAL A 41 3.57 -0.31 0.93
C VAL A 41 2.15 -0.40 0.38
N LEU A 42 1.78 -1.53 -0.20
CA LEU A 42 0.45 -1.78 -0.75
C LEU A 42 -0.64 -1.65 0.33
N ALA A 43 -0.40 -2.22 1.51
CA ALA A 43 -1.28 -2.06 2.68
C ALA A 43 -1.37 -0.59 3.13
N ALA A 44 -0.26 0.15 3.10
CA ALA A 44 -0.26 1.58 3.42
C ALA A 44 -1.13 2.38 2.44
N PHE A 45 -0.99 2.17 1.13
CA PHE A 45 -1.84 2.84 0.14
C PHE A 45 -3.33 2.52 0.31
N ILE A 46 -3.68 1.26 0.61
CA ILE A 46 -5.06 0.87 0.88
C ILE A 46 -5.61 1.62 2.10
N ARG A 47 -4.87 1.67 3.22
CA ARG A 47 -5.31 2.38 4.44
C ARG A 47 -5.46 3.88 4.25
N GLN A 48 -4.59 4.49 3.44
CA GLN A 48 -4.67 5.92 3.11
C GLN A 48 -5.70 6.21 2.00
N GLN A 49 -6.41 5.20 1.48
CA GLN A 49 -7.40 5.31 0.41
C GLN A 49 -6.82 5.87 -0.90
N ILE A 50 -5.59 5.47 -1.24
CA ILE A 50 -4.86 5.97 -2.40
C ILE A 50 -5.00 4.98 -3.56
N ALA A 51 -5.48 5.47 -4.71
CA ALA A 51 -5.63 4.71 -5.95
C ALA A 51 -6.27 3.32 -5.76
N LEU A 52 -7.37 3.23 -4.99
CA LEU A 52 -8.00 1.96 -4.58
C LEU A 52 -8.34 1.04 -5.75
N ASP A 53 -8.79 1.61 -6.88
CA ASP A 53 -9.09 0.86 -8.12
C ASP A 53 -7.87 0.14 -8.71
N LEU A 54 -6.67 0.52 -8.29
CA LEU A 54 -5.40 -0.07 -8.71
C LEU A 54 -4.80 -0.98 -7.63
N VAL A 55 -4.73 -0.50 -6.39
CA VAL A 55 -4.01 -1.20 -5.31
C VAL A 55 -4.82 -2.37 -4.73
N VAL A 56 -6.14 -2.28 -4.66
CA VAL A 56 -6.98 -3.36 -4.11
C VAL A 56 -6.97 -4.60 -5.01
N PRO A 57 -7.14 -4.50 -6.35
CA PRO A 57 -7.05 -5.67 -7.21
C PRO A 57 -5.68 -6.38 -7.15
N GLU A 58 -4.58 -5.63 -7.08
CA GLU A 58 -3.25 -6.23 -6.94
C GLU A 58 -3.09 -6.92 -5.59
N ALA A 59 -3.57 -6.32 -4.50
CA ALA A 59 -3.51 -6.93 -3.18
C ALA A 59 -4.33 -8.24 -3.11
N GLN A 60 -5.54 -8.23 -3.65
CA GLN A 60 -6.38 -9.43 -3.79
C GLN A 60 -5.68 -10.51 -4.61
N ARG A 61 -5.02 -10.13 -5.73
CA ARG A 61 -4.25 -11.06 -6.55
C ARG A 61 -3.12 -11.73 -5.75
N ARG A 62 -2.35 -10.95 -4.97
CA ARG A 62 -1.24 -11.46 -4.17
C ARG A 62 -1.73 -12.47 -3.12
N ILE A 63 -2.77 -12.11 -2.37
CA ILE A 63 -3.40 -12.99 -1.38
C ILE A 63 -3.91 -14.27 -2.03
N ALA A 64 -4.65 -14.17 -3.14
CA ALA A 64 -5.17 -15.34 -3.85
C ALA A 64 -4.07 -16.27 -4.40
N SER A 65 -2.90 -15.73 -4.74
CA SER A 65 -1.74 -16.51 -5.18
C SER A 65 -0.87 -17.05 -4.04
N GLY A 66 -1.15 -16.70 -2.79
CA GLY A 66 -0.28 -17.01 -1.64
C GLY A 66 1.08 -16.29 -1.71
N TYR A 67 1.16 -15.16 -2.40
CA TYR A 67 2.39 -14.38 -2.49
C TYR A 67 2.66 -13.63 -1.19
N THR A 68 3.87 -13.79 -0.67
CA THR A 68 4.42 -13.01 0.42
C THR A 68 5.79 -12.49 0.03
N ASP A 69 6.10 -11.26 0.41
CA ASP A 69 7.42 -10.65 0.25
C ASP A 69 8.14 -10.44 1.59
N GLU A 70 7.57 -10.98 2.68
CA GLU A 70 8.11 -10.89 4.05
C GLU A 70 8.27 -9.44 4.57
N THR A 71 7.62 -8.46 3.94
CA THR A 71 7.74 -7.04 4.33
C THR A 71 6.69 -6.56 5.33
N GLU A 72 5.62 -7.33 5.51
CA GLU A 72 4.53 -6.98 6.42
C GLU A 72 5.03 -6.89 7.87
N VAL A 73 4.63 -5.83 8.58
CA VAL A 73 5.05 -5.58 9.97
C VAL A 73 4.15 -6.32 10.96
N LEU A 74 2.90 -6.55 10.56
CA LEU A 74 1.91 -7.31 11.32
C LEU A 74 1.55 -8.57 10.56
N ASP A 75 1.12 -9.60 11.27
CA ASP A 75 0.58 -10.80 10.65
C ASP A 75 -0.66 -10.43 9.82
N ASP A 76 -0.70 -10.91 8.58
CA ASP A 76 -1.79 -10.70 7.62
C ASP A 76 -2.11 -9.21 7.37
N GLU A 77 -1.13 -8.32 7.50
CA GLU A 77 -1.26 -6.88 7.37
C GLU A 77 -1.99 -6.44 6.10
N LEU A 78 -1.62 -7.05 4.97
CA LEU A 78 -2.22 -6.72 3.67
C LEU A 78 -3.69 -7.16 3.61
N ALA A 79 -4.01 -8.34 4.14
CA ALA A 79 -5.38 -8.84 4.19
C ALA A 79 -6.26 -7.99 5.12
N LEU A 80 -5.74 -7.60 6.28
CA LEU A 80 -6.41 -6.70 7.22
C LEU A 80 -6.71 -5.33 6.59
N ALA A 81 -5.75 -4.78 5.82
CA ALA A 81 -5.95 -3.53 5.11
C ALA A 81 -7.11 -3.59 4.11
N ILE A 82 -7.23 -4.68 3.32
CA ILE A 82 -8.36 -4.89 2.40
C ILE A 82 -9.68 -5.03 3.16
N GLY A 83 -9.66 -5.68 4.33
CA GLY A 83 -10.83 -5.82 5.19
C GLY A 83 -11.29 -4.52 5.85
N GLY A 84 -10.57 -3.41 5.67
CA GLY A 84 -10.83 -2.16 6.36
C GLY A 84 -10.57 -2.23 7.87
N ILE A 85 -9.85 -3.26 8.31
CA ILE A 85 -9.51 -3.47 9.72
C ILE A 85 -8.23 -2.68 9.99
N LEU A 86 -8.38 -1.58 10.73
CA LEU A 86 -7.24 -0.93 11.35
C LEU A 86 -6.80 -1.82 12.53
N PRO A 87 -5.50 -2.09 12.70
CA PRO A 87 -5.04 -2.79 13.90
C PRO A 87 -5.47 -1.97 15.12
N CYS A 88 -6.50 -2.43 15.83
CA CYS A 88 -6.91 -1.87 17.10
C CYS A 88 -5.75 -2.03 18.08
N ASP A 89 -5.25 -0.90 18.59
CA ASP A 89 -4.40 -0.76 19.78
C ASP A 89 -3.72 -2.05 20.28
N GLN A 90 -2.57 -2.39 19.70
CA GLN A 90 -1.59 -3.21 20.42
C GLN A 90 -0.85 -2.26 21.38
N PRO A 91 -0.94 -2.45 22.71
CA PRO A 91 -0.19 -1.61 23.64
C PRO A 91 1.32 -1.81 23.40
N ARG A 92 2.05 -0.70 23.28
CA ARG A 92 3.51 -0.68 23.26
C ARG A 92 4.11 -1.19 24.56
#